data_AF-A0A353M0V4-F1
#
_entry.id   AF-A0A353M0V4-F1
#
_cell.length_a   1.000
_cell.length_b   1.000
_cell.length_c   1.000
_cell.angle_alpha   90.00
_cell.angle_beta   90.00
_cell.angle_gamma   90.00
#
_symmetry.space_group_name_H-M   'P 1'
#
loop_
_entity.id
_entity.type
_entity.pdbx_description
1 polymer ?
#
loop_
_entity_poly.entity_id
_entity_poly.type
_entity_poly.pdbx_seq_one_letter_code
_entity_poly.pdbx_strand_id
1 'polypeptide(L)'
;MRGHLTKRGKSSWSIVLTLGRVIDPKTGKSKPNQKWITVKGNKKQPEEKMNELIYEYNRGEFVEPSSITTGEWLEKWIKVYVANSTKKGVRTRETYTSVVRRHLIPAFGNIPLQNLTASHIQYYYNTSKLSSSTLEQHHAILHQALKVASRNE
;
A
#
# COMPACT_ATOMS: atom_id res chain seq x y z
N MET A 1 -17.92 16.84 -1.97
CA MET A 1 -17.98 15.46 -1.42
C MET A 1 -18.91 15.45 -0.20
N ARG A 2 -19.61 14.35 0.10
CA ARG A 2 -20.32 14.16 1.38
C ARG A 2 -19.69 12.98 2.13
N GLY A 3 -19.15 13.25 3.31
CA GLY A 3 -18.71 12.24 4.27
C GLY A 3 -19.75 12.09 5.37
N HIS A 4 -20.00 10.88 5.85
CA HIS A 4 -20.74 10.68 7.10
C HIS A 4 -20.02 9.68 7.99
N LEU A 5 -20.14 9.89 9.30
CA LEU A 5 -19.61 8.99 10.32
C LEU A 5 -20.70 8.02 10.76
N THR A 6 -20.38 6.74 10.81
CA THR A 6 -21.24 5.73 11.41
C THR A 6 -20.51 5.03 12.55
N LYS A 7 -21.19 4.83 13.68
CA LYS A 7 -20.61 4.17 14.85
C LYS A 7 -20.64 2.66 14.66
N ARG A 8 -19.47 2.01 14.69
CA ARG A 8 -19.33 0.56 14.49
C ARG A 8 -19.20 -0.21 15.81
N GLY A 9 -18.68 0.42 16.87
CA GLY A 9 -18.50 -0.21 18.18
C GLY A 9 -18.32 0.81 19.31
N LYS A 10 -17.98 0.34 20.52
CA LYS A 10 -17.78 1.21 21.72
C LYS A 10 -16.72 2.30 21.48
N SER A 11 -15.65 1.99 20.76
CA SER A 11 -14.53 2.89 20.44
C SER A 11 -14.11 2.81 18.97
N SER A 12 -15.05 2.51 18.06
CA SER A 12 -14.76 2.32 16.64
C SER A 12 -15.81 3.02 15.78
N TRP A 13 -15.36 3.79 14.81
CA TRP A 13 -16.18 4.56 13.88
C TRP A 13 -15.79 4.24 12.45
N SER A 14 -16.74 4.21 11.54
CA SER A 14 -16.49 4.11 10.10
C SER A 14 -16.79 5.47 9.46
N ILE A 15 -15.83 5.98 8.70
CA ILE A 15 -15.96 7.15 7.84
C ILE A 15 -16.41 6.64 6.47
N VAL A 16 -17.57 7.08 6.00
CA VAL A 16 -18.08 6.74 4.68
C VAL A 16 -17.96 7.96 3.78
N LEU A 17 -17.03 7.91 2.83
CA LEU A 17 -16.79 8.96 1.85
C LEU A 17 -17.49 8.62 0.54
N THR A 18 -18.42 9.46 0.09
CA THR A 18 -19.05 9.30 -1.23
C THR A 18 -18.26 10.12 -2.25
N LEU A 19 -17.46 9.42 -3.06
CA LEU A 19 -16.52 9.96 -4.06
C LEU A 19 -17.17 10.23 -5.42
N GLY A 20 -18.50 10.12 -5.54
CA GLY A 20 -19.24 10.27 -6.80
C GLY A 20 -20.02 9.01 -7.13
N ARG A 21 -20.24 8.74 -8.42
CA ARG A 21 -20.96 7.55 -8.90
C ARG A 21 -20.09 6.80 -9.91
N VAL A 22 -20.01 5.49 -9.75
CA VAL A 22 -19.35 4.56 -10.68
C VAL A 22 -20.45 3.81 -11.43
N ILE A 23 -20.29 3.72 -12.75
CA ILE A 23 -21.15 2.90 -13.61
C ILE A 23 -20.60 1.48 -13.57
N ASP A 24 -21.39 0.52 -13.10
CA ASP A 24 -21.00 -0.89 -13.13
C ASP A 24 -20.90 -1.37 -14.59
N PRO A 25 -19.71 -1.79 -15.08
CA PRO A 25 -19.53 -2.19 -16.48
C PRO A 25 -20.38 -3.42 -16.88
N LYS A 26 -20.81 -4.24 -15.90
CA LYS A 26 -21.64 -5.43 -16.13
C LYS A 26 -23.15 -5.16 -16.11
N THR A 27 -23.60 -4.06 -15.51
CA THR A 27 -25.04 -3.83 -15.27
C THR A 27 -25.54 -2.48 -15.75
N GLY A 28 -24.66 -1.56 -16.17
CA GLY A 28 -25.00 -0.21 -16.62
C GLY A 28 -25.58 0.69 -15.53
N LYS A 29 -25.76 0.18 -14.30
CA LYS A 29 -26.35 0.92 -13.19
C LYS A 29 -25.31 1.80 -12.51
N SER A 30 -25.70 3.04 -12.25
CA SER A 30 -24.90 4.02 -11.54
C SER A 30 -24.97 3.76 -10.03
N LYS A 31 -23.90 3.20 -9.46
CA LYS A 31 -23.75 3.01 -8.01
C LYS A 31 -22.94 4.15 -7.39
N PRO A 32 -23.30 4.62 -6.19
CA PRO A 32 -22.46 5.59 -5.49
C PRO A 32 -21.11 4.95 -5.15
N ASN A 33 -20.01 5.62 -5.50
CA ASN A 33 -18.66 5.19 -5.17
C ASN A 33 -18.38 5.53 -3.70
N GLN A 34 -18.72 4.61 -2.81
CA GLN A 34 -18.57 4.78 -1.37
C GLN A 34 -17.33 4.06 -0.89
N LYS A 35 -16.43 4.79 -0.20
CA LYS A 35 -15.28 4.20 0.48
C LYS A 35 -15.51 4.24 1.99
N TRP A 36 -15.21 3.13 2.63
CA TRP A 36 -15.41 2.91 4.06
C TRP A 36 -14.04 2.83 4.74
N ILE A 37 -13.74 3.79 5.62
CA ILE A 37 -12.49 3.82 6.39
C ILE A 37 -12.84 3.60 7.85
N THR A 38 -12.31 2.56 8.48
CA THR A 38 -12.55 2.30 9.91
C THR A 38 -11.46 2.97 10.75
N VAL A 39 -11.87 3.82 11.68
CA VAL A 39 -10.99 4.49 12.66
C VAL A 39 -11.35 4.02 14.06
N LYS A 40 -10.33 3.60 14.83
CA LYS A 40 -10.47 3.29 16.26
C LYS A 40 -10.21 4.58 17.05
N GLY A 41 -11.12 4.99 17.92
CA GLY A 41 -10.96 6.22 18.71
C GLY A 41 -12.25 6.77 19.33
N ASN A 42 -12.08 7.80 20.17
CA ASN A 42 -13.17 8.64 20.65
C ASN A 42 -13.61 9.60 19.54
N LYS A 43 -14.91 9.89 19.48
CA LYS A 43 -15.65 10.59 18.40
C LYS A 43 -14.91 11.75 17.70
N LYS A 44 -14.07 12.48 18.42
CA LYS A 44 -13.24 13.60 17.92
C LYS A 44 -12.22 13.20 16.85
N GLN A 45 -11.51 12.08 17.03
CA GLN A 45 -10.46 11.63 16.09
C GLN A 45 -11.01 11.23 14.70
N PRO A 46 -12.15 10.51 14.61
CA PRO A 46 -12.82 10.26 13.33
C PRO A 46 -13.32 11.53 12.62
N GLU A 47 -13.79 12.54 13.36
CA GLU A 47 -14.26 13.82 12.78
C GLU A 47 -13.10 14.61 12.16
N GLU A 48 -11.98 14.71 12.87
CA GLU A 48 -10.76 15.36 12.36
C GLU A 48 -10.24 14.63 11.12
N LYS A 49 -10.17 13.29 11.17
CA LYS A 49 -9.73 12.49 10.02
C LYS A 49 -10.69 12.60 8.83
N MET A 50 -11.99 12.69 9.06
CA MET A 50 -12.97 12.90 8.00
C MET A 50 -12.81 14.27 7.34
N ASN A 51 -12.61 15.33 8.12
CA ASN A 51 -12.41 16.68 7.60
C ASN A 51 -11.09 16.79 6.81
N GLU A 52 -10.02 16.16 7.30
CA GLU A 52 -8.74 16.07 6.59
C GLU A 52 -8.93 15.39 5.21
N LEU A 53 -9.58 14.23 5.17
CA LEU A 53 -9.83 13.49 3.93
C LEU A 53 -10.74 14.27 2.94
N ILE A 54 -11.74 15.00 3.45
CA ILE A 54 -12.58 15.88 2.62
C ILE A 54 -11.76 17.06 2.09
N TYR A 55 -10.88 17.63 2.90
CA TYR A 55 -10.01 18.75 2.52
C TYR A 55 -8.99 18.35 1.45
N GLU A 56 -8.30 17.22 1.64
CA GLU A 56 -7.39 16.61 0.65
C GLU A 56 -8.11 16.35 -0.68
N TYR A 57 -9.35 15.84 -0.62
CA TYR A 57 -10.16 15.60 -1.82
C TYR A 57 -10.55 16.88 -2.55
N ASN A 58 -10.97 17.92 -1.84
CA ASN A 58 -11.33 19.20 -2.47
C ASN A 58 -10.13 19.91 -3.09
N ARG A 59 -8.91 19.67 -2.59
CA ARG A 59 -7.66 20.21 -3.16
C ARG A 59 -7.12 19.39 -4.34
N GLY A 60 -7.72 18.26 -4.68
CA GLY A 60 -7.20 17.33 -5.69
C GLY A 60 -5.92 16.60 -5.25
N GLU A 61 -5.58 16.68 -3.97
CA GLU A 61 -4.42 16.02 -3.32
C GLU A 61 -4.82 14.70 -2.68
N PHE A 62 -6.07 14.26 -2.85
CA PHE A 62 -6.53 12.95 -2.40
C PHE A 62 -5.87 11.86 -3.25
N VAL A 63 -4.67 11.48 -2.82
CA VAL A 63 -4.06 10.21 -3.16
C VAL A 63 -4.89 9.17 -2.42
N GLU A 64 -5.67 8.38 -3.17
CA GLU A 64 -6.37 7.24 -2.59
C GLU A 64 -5.35 6.48 -1.74
N PRO A 65 -5.57 6.28 -0.43
CA PRO A 65 -4.64 5.50 0.37
C PRO A 65 -4.62 4.12 -0.26
N SER A 66 -3.55 3.85 -0.99
CA SER A 66 -3.37 2.61 -1.71
C SER A 66 -3.37 1.56 -0.62
N SER A 67 -4.51 0.88 -0.49
CA SER A 67 -4.75 -0.11 0.58
C SER A 67 -3.91 -1.36 0.37
N ILE A 68 -3.00 -1.31 -0.61
CA ILE A 68 -2.06 -2.35 -0.96
C ILE A 68 -0.99 -2.43 0.13
N THR A 69 -0.83 -3.64 0.65
CA THR A 69 0.29 -3.94 1.51
C THR A 69 1.59 -3.98 0.71
N THR A 70 2.72 -3.79 1.39
CA THR A 70 4.04 -3.93 0.76
C THR A 70 4.19 -5.32 0.15
N GLY A 71 3.60 -6.36 0.75
CA GLY A 71 3.64 -7.73 0.22
C GLY A 71 2.89 -7.87 -1.10
N GLU A 72 1.67 -7.34 -1.18
CA GLU A 72 0.87 -7.34 -2.41
C GLU A 72 1.55 -6.52 -3.52
N TRP A 73 2.13 -5.37 -3.17
CA TRP A 73 2.90 -4.56 -4.10
C TRP A 73 4.13 -5.33 -4.62
N LEU A 74 4.90 -5.95 -3.74
CA LEU A 74 6.09 -6.71 -4.12
C LEU A 74 5.74 -7.90 -5.03
N GLU A 75 4.63 -8.59 -4.77
CA GLU A 75 4.13 -9.68 -5.62
C GLU A 75 3.67 -9.16 -7.01
N LYS A 76 3.00 -8.01 -7.06
CA LYS A 76 2.67 -7.31 -8.33
C LYS A 76 3.94 -6.91 -9.06
N TRP A 77 4.94 -6.38 -8.33
CA TRP A 77 6.18 -5.89 -8.89
C TRP A 77 6.97 -6.99 -9.61
N ILE A 78 7.11 -8.17 -8.98
CA ILE A 78 7.82 -9.29 -9.61
C ILE A 78 7.07 -9.84 -10.84
N LYS A 79 5.74 -9.93 -10.78
CA LYS A 79 4.90 -10.47 -11.87
C LYS A 79 4.82 -9.54 -13.08
N VAL A 80 4.71 -8.24 -12.85
CA VAL A 80 4.45 -7.26 -13.92
C VAL A 80 5.76 -6.63 -14.40
N TYR A 81 6.63 -6.21 -13.49
CA TYR A 81 7.81 -5.43 -13.86
C TYR A 81 9.05 -6.29 -14.02
N VAL A 82 9.31 -7.24 -13.11
CA VAL A 82 10.51 -8.10 -13.19
C VAL A 82 10.35 -9.14 -14.30
N ALA A 83 9.19 -9.79 -14.41
CA ALA A 83 8.95 -10.81 -15.43
C ALA A 83 9.02 -10.24 -16.87
N ASN A 84 8.48 -9.03 -17.09
CA ASN A 84 8.47 -8.38 -18.40
C ASN A 84 9.73 -7.54 -18.68
N SER A 85 10.73 -7.55 -17.78
CA SER A 85 11.91 -6.71 -17.94
C SER A 85 12.86 -7.25 -19.02
N THR A 86 12.87 -6.63 -20.20
CA THR A 86 13.79 -6.98 -21.30
C THR A 86 15.28 -6.84 -20.94
N LYS A 87 15.61 -6.02 -19.94
CA LYS A 87 16.99 -5.76 -19.48
C LYS A 87 17.54 -6.81 -18.52
N LYS A 88 16.67 -7.61 -17.88
CA LYS A 88 17.09 -8.60 -16.88
C LYS A 88 17.09 -10.00 -17.51
N GLY A 89 18.24 -10.68 -17.47
CA GLY A 89 18.34 -12.08 -17.86
C GLY A 89 17.51 -13.00 -16.95
N VAL A 90 17.20 -14.21 -17.42
CA VAL A 90 16.32 -15.17 -16.74
C VAL A 90 16.76 -15.44 -15.30
N ARG A 91 18.04 -15.76 -15.10
CA ARG A 91 18.62 -16.03 -13.77
C ARG A 91 18.52 -14.85 -12.80
N THR A 92 18.61 -13.62 -13.31
CA THR A 92 18.42 -12.41 -12.50
C THR A 92 16.96 -12.26 -12.06
N ARG A 93 16.00 -12.56 -12.94
CA ARG A 93 14.56 -12.51 -12.61
C ARG A 93 14.20 -13.56 -11.55
N GLU A 94 14.74 -14.76 -11.66
CA GLU A 94 14.56 -15.83 -10.67
C GLU A 94 15.14 -15.44 -9.32
N THR A 95 16.35 -14.87 -9.29
CA THR A 95 16.99 -14.38 -8.07
C THR A 95 16.14 -13.31 -7.40
N TYR A 96 15.63 -12.34 -8.16
CA TYR A 96 14.75 -11.29 -7.64
C TYR A 96 13.46 -11.88 -7.05
N THR A 97 12.82 -12.79 -7.78
CA THR A 97 11.61 -13.48 -7.33
C THR A 97 11.84 -14.26 -6.04
N SER A 98 12.97 -14.98 -5.95
CA SER A 98 13.35 -15.75 -4.78
C SER A 98 13.57 -14.85 -3.56
N VAL A 99 14.36 -13.78 -3.71
CA VAL A 99 14.64 -12.81 -2.64
C VAL A 99 13.36 -12.16 -2.14
N VAL A 100 12.51 -11.70 -3.06
CA VAL A 100 11.25 -11.05 -2.72
C VAL A 100 10.35 -11.97 -1.93
N ARG A 101 10.09 -13.19 -2.43
CA ARG A 101 9.15 -14.12 -1.79
C ARG A 101 9.65 -14.72 -0.48
N ARG A 102 10.96 -15.01 -0.38
CA ARG A 102 11.53 -15.70 0.79
C ARG A 102 11.95 -14.75 1.91
N HIS A 103 12.26 -13.49 1.60
CA HIS A 103 12.84 -12.57 2.58
C HIS A 103 12.04 -11.28 2.72
N LEU A 104 11.75 -10.58 1.61
CA LEU A 104 11.12 -9.26 1.69
C LEU A 104 9.63 -9.33 2.04
N ILE A 105 8.87 -10.27 1.45
CA ILE A 105 7.45 -10.46 1.77
C ILE A 105 7.26 -10.91 3.23
N PRO A 106 8.00 -11.89 3.77
CA PRO A 106 7.88 -12.24 5.19
C PRO A 106 8.22 -11.09 6.14
N ALA A 107 9.18 -10.23 5.77
CA ALA A 107 9.61 -9.11 6.62
C ALA A 107 8.66 -7.90 6.57
N PHE A 108 8.19 -7.53 5.36
CA PHE A 108 7.45 -6.27 5.14
C PHE A 108 6.00 -6.48 4.70
N GLY A 109 5.60 -7.73 4.44
CA GLY A 109 4.35 -8.05 3.74
C GLY A 109 3.09 -7.54 4.43
N ASN A 110 3.09 -7.47 5.75
CA ASN A 110 1.93 -7.00 6.53
C ASN A 110 1.88 -5.48 6.70
N ILE A 111 2.91 -4.76 6.26
CA ILE A 111 3.01 -3.31 6.41
C ILE A 111 2.35 -2.66 5.20
N PRO A 112 1.38 -1.74 5.39
CA PRO A 112 0.85 -0.93 4.29
C PRO A 112 1.98 -0.23 3.55
N LEU A 113 1.96 -0.20 2.22
CA LEU A 113 3.06 0.33 1.42
C LEU A 113 3.41 1.79 1.81
N GLN A 114 2.39 2.60 2.07
CA GLN A 114 2.54 4.00 2.52
C GLN A 114 3.15 4.14 3.93
N ASN A 115 3.08 3.09 4.75
CA ASN A 115 3.61 3.08 6.13
C ASN A 115 5.00 2.42 6.21
N LEU A 116 5.59 2.02 5.09
CA LEU A 116 6.93 1.45 5.09
C LEU A 116 7.97 2.54 5.31
N THR A 117 8.56 2.57 6.51
CA THR A 117 9.58 3.54 6.91
C THR A 117 10.99 2.95 6.89
N ALA A 118 11.99 3.83 6.89
CA ALA A 118 13.40 3.44 7.01
C ALA A 118 13.68 2.63 8.30
N SER A 119 12.95 2.90 9.39
CA SER A 119 13.10 2.16 10.66
C SER A 119 12.74 0.68 10.51
N HIS A 120 11.70 0.34 9.73
CA HIS A 120 11.37 -1.06 9.43
C HIS A 120 12.50 -1.76 8.67
N ILE A 121 13.12 -1.05 7.72
CA ILE A 121 14.23 -1.57 6.92
C ILE A 121 15.48 -1.76 7.79
N GLN A 122 15.79 -0.80 8.67
CA GLN A 122 16.91 -0.92 9.60
C GLN A 122 16.71 -2.07 10.58
N TYR A 123 15.49 -2.25 11.10
CA TYR A 123 15.14 -3.38 11.96
C TYR A 123 15.38 -4.72 11.25
N TYR A 124 15.03 -4.82 9.98
CA TYR A 124 15.31 -6.00 9.16
C TYR A 124 16.82 -6.28 9.01
N TYR A 125 17.66 -5.25 8.86
CA TYR A 125 19.11 -5.44 8.82
C TYR A 125 19.69 -5.91 10.15
N ASN A 126 19.24 -5.32 11.25
CA ASN A 126 19.75 -5.64 12.58
C ASN A 126 19.34 -7.05 13.04
N THR A 127 18.21 -7.57 12.57
CA THR A 127 17.68 -8.88 12.97
C THR A 127 18.11 -10.03 12.04
N SER A 128 18.66 -9.70 10.88
CA SER A 128 19.07 -10.70 9.90
C SER A 128 20.42 -11.33 10.22
N LYS A 129 20.53 -12.64 10.03
CA LYS A 129 21.79 -13.41 10.17
C LYS A 129 22.54 -13.58 8.84
N LEU A 130 22.08 -12.92 7.79
CA LEU A 130 22.65 -13.02 6.45
C LEU A 130 23.95 -12.22 6.35
N SER A 131 24.80 -12.56 5.37
CA SER A 131 26.01 -11.79 5.11
C SER A 131 25.68 -10.37 4.63
N SER A 132 26.61 -9.44 4.87
CA SER A 132 26.48 -8.05 4.43
C SER A 132 26.20 -7.92 2.93
N SER A 133 26.90 -8.71 2.10
CA SER A 133 26.70 -8.73 0.65
C SER A 133 25.28 -9.17 0.25
N THR A 134 24.70 -10.16 0.94
CA THR A 134 23.31 -10.59 0.69
C THR A 134 22.31 -9.51 1.14
N LEU A 135 22.56 -8.84 2.26
CA LEU A 135 21.72 -7.73 2.71
C LEU A 135 21.75 -6.53 1.76
N GLU A 136 22.91 -6.23 1.18
CA GLU A 136 23.07 -5.19 0.18
C GLU A 136 22.27 -5.52 -1.10
N GLN A 137 22.31 -6.79 -1.53
CA GLN A 137 21.47 -7.26 -2.63
C GLN A 137 19.96 -7.11 -2.31
N HIS A 138 19.55 -7.47 -1.09
CA HIS A 138 18.16 -7.30 -0.64
C HIS A 138 17.75 -5.82 -0.64
N HIS A 139 18.64 -4.93 -0.16
CA HIS A 139 18.43 -3.49 -0.19
C HIS A 139 18.24 -2.97 -1.62
N ALA A 140 19.13 -3.35 -2.55
CA ALA A 140 19.04 -2.91 -3.94
C ALA A 140 17.73 -3.35 -4.61
N ILE A 141 17.29 -4.58 -4.36
CA ILE A 141 16.02 -5.12 -4.89
C ILE A 141 14.83 -4.36 -4.30
N LEU A 142 14.79 -4.17 -2.98
CA LEU A 142 13.73 -3.44 -2.30
C LEU A 142 13.66 -1.99 -2.79
N HIS A 143 14.80 -1.30 -2.86
CA HIS A 143 14.88 0.07 -3.35
C HIS A 143 14.37 0.19 -4.80
N GLN A 144 14.71 -0.77 -5.68
CA GLN A 144 14.19 -0.79 -7.04
C GLN A 144 12.66 -0.97 -7.06
N ALA A 145 12.11 -1.84 -6.21
CA ALA A 145 10.67 -2.04 -6.11
C ALA A 145 9.93 -0.79 -5.60
N LEU A 146 10.47 -0.11 -4.58
CA LEU A 146 9.89 1.11 -4.02
C LEU A 146 10.00 2.31 -4.97
N LYS A 147 11.08 2.41 -5.75
CA LYS A 147 11.22 3.43 -6.78
C LYS A 147 10.16 3.28 -7.88
N VAL A 148 9.76 2.05 -8.19
CA VAL A 148 8.65 1.80 -9.11
C VAL A 148 7.31 2.14 -8.45
N ALA A 149 7.12 1.80 -7.17
CA ALA A 149 5.92 2.17 -6.41
C ALA A 149 5.70 3.67 -6.44
N SER A 150 6.68 4.47 -6.01
CA SER A 150 6.59 5.93 -5.93
C SER A 150 6.24 6.63 -7.26
N ARG A 151 6.35 5.94 -8.40
CA ARG A 151 6.00 6.48 -9.73
C ARG A 151 4.62 6.04 -10.22
N ASN A 152 4.06 4.97 -9.66
CA ASN A 152 2.85 4.30 -10.17
C ASN A 152 1.74 4.16 -9.11
N GLU A 153 2.07 4.35 -7.82
CA GLU A 153 1.21 4.19 -6.64
C GLU A 153 1.45 5.35 -5.67
#